data_AF-A0AAD1T506-F1
#
_entry.id   AF-A0AAD1T506-F1
#
_cell.length_a   1.000
_cell.length_b   1.000
_cell.length_c   1.000
_cell.angle_alpha   90.00
_cell.angle_beta   90.00
_cell.angle_gamma   90.00
#
_symmetry.space_group_name_H-M   'P 1'
#
loop_
_entity.id
_entity.type
_entity.pdbx_description
1 polymer ?
#
loop_
_entity_poly.entity_id
_entity_poly.type
_entity_poly.pdbx_seq_one_letter_code
_entity_poly.pdbx_strand_id
1 'polypeptide(L)'
;MGALDLTRYYIAALMGTLLTTFHHTTPPPWHQIETAHTGGIAASTLAWIPKHSRPKYQNICPTTAATLLIWDRYVKEHYHTTYISPALQIQALHVLIPGFDYSIWYNSGITCLSQIMSKGRLLDYDSISKTFNLPSKAYFTYLQLRSWVKKHIGGDSRHQQDNNLTEIEKICMAKKPPQKLLSLLYKLSGTQVPPKALKFIKAWEKELDLDIPNEIWSKVLAAHKHLTLNTTHIETSRKVLYR
;
A
#
# COMPACT_ATOMS: atom_id res chain seq x y z
N MET A 1 10.31 -13.42 -23.98
CA MET A 1 10.84 -12.90 -22.70
C MET A 1 11.11 -11.41 -22.89
N GLY A 2 10.20 -10.55 -22.41
CA GLY A 2 10.33 -9.09 -22.55
C GLY A 2 11.34 -8.54 -21.55
N ALA A 3 12.14 -7.54 -21.92
CA ALA A 3 13.12 -6.96 -21.02
C ALA A 3 12.41 -6.45 -19.75
N LEU A 4 13.00 -6.80 -18.62
CA LEU A 4 12.53 -6.42 -17.30
C LEU A 4 12.55 -4.89 -17.22
N ASP A 5 11.39 -4.26 -17.05
CA ASP A 5 11.37 -2.85 -16.68
C ASP A 5 11.93 -2.76 -15.26
N LEU A 6 13.21 -2.42 -15.15
CA LEU A 6 13.97 -2.39 -13.89
C LEU A 6 13.26 -1.53 -12.84
N THR A 7 12.58 -0.46 -13.24
CA THR A 7 11.83 0.41 -12.34
C THR A 7 10.60 -0.31 -11.79
N ARG A 8 9.85 -1.03 -12.64
CA ARG A 8 8.71 -1.84 -12.19
C ARG A 8 9.15 -3.01 -11.33
N TYR A 9 10.26 -3.64 -11.67
CA TYR A 9 10.83 -4.71 -10.87
C TYR A 9 11.26 -4.20 -9.49
N TYR A 10 11.92 -3.05 -9.43
CA TYR A 10 12.31 -2.39 -8.20
C TYR A 10 11.09 -2.02 -7.32
N ILE A 11 10.05 -1.43 -7.93
CA ILE A 11 8.78 -1.13 -7.24
C ILE A 11 8.12 -2.41 -6.70
N ALA A 12 8.00 -3.44 -7.54
CA ALA A 12 7.42 -4.72 -7.15
C ALA A 12 8.23 -5.41 -6.04
N ALA A 13 9.56 -5.29 -6.05
CA ALA A 13 10.44 -5.82 -5.03
C ALA A 13 10.22 -5.11 -3.68
N LEU A 14 10.17 -3.77 -3.68
CA LEU A 14 9.91 -2.99 -2.45
C LEU A 14 8.49 -3.18 -1.91
N MET A 15 7.48 -3.25 -2.77
CA MET A 15 6.14 -3.65 -2.32
C MET A 15 6.14 -5.08 -1.79
N GLY A 16 6.92 -5.98 -2.41
CA GLY A 16 7.08 -7.35 -1.96
C GLY A 16 7.65 -7.43 -0.55
N THR A 17 8.71 -6.68 -0.25
CA THR A 17 9.31 -6.64 1.09
C THR A 17 8.33 -6.11 2.12
N LEU A 18 7.55 -5.07 1.79
CA LEU A 18 6.47 -4.59 2.66
C LEU A 18 5.43 -5.67 2.92
N LEU A 19 4.94 -6.31 1.85
CA LEU A 19 3.85 -7.29 1.93
C LEU A 19 4.25 -8.53 2.70
N THR A 20 5.52 -8.96 2.61
CA THR A 20 6.00 -10.07 3.43
C THR A 20 5.88 -9.78 4.93
N THR A 21 6.05 -8.52 5.36
CA THR A 21 5.91 -8.15 6.79
C THR A 21 4.49 -8.34 7.34
N PHE A 22 3.46 -8.41 6.49
CA PHE A 22 2.09 -8.74 6.93
C PHE A 22 1.90 -10.22 7.25
N HIS A 23 2.75 -11.10 6.72
CA HIS A 23 2.57 -12.55 6.80
C HIS A 23 3.49 -13.25 7.82
N HIS A 24 4.50 -12.54 8.32
CA HIS A 24 5.49 -13.16 9.20
C HIS A 24 4.96 -13.31 10.63
N THR A 25 4.69 -14.55 11.04
CA THR A 25 4.53 -14.93 12.45
C THR A 25 5.85 -14.81 13.22
N THR A 26 6.98 -15.01 12.52
CA THR A 26 8.33 -14.71 13.02
C THR A 26 9.01 -13.72 12.07
N PRO A 27 9.12 -12.44 12.46
CA PRO A 27 9.71 -11.43 11.60
C PRO A 27 11.21 -11.68 11.41
N PRO A 28 11.75 -11.46 10.20
CA PRO A 28 13.18 -11.56 9.98
C PRO A 28 13.96 -10.51 10.80
N PRO A 29 15.26 -10.72 11.08
CA PRO A 29 16.04 -9.85 11.97
C PRO A 29 16.05 -8.38 11.54
N TRP A 30 16.13 -8.11 10.23
CA TRP A 30 16.08 -6.74 9.71
C TRP A 30 14.77 -6.02 10.02
N HIS A 31 13.65 -6.74 10.10
CA HIS A 31 12.35 -6.16 10.44
C HIS A 31 12.31 -5.69 11.91
N GLN A 32 12.99 -6.41 12.81
CA GLN A 32 13.12 -5.99 14.20
C GLN A 32 13.94 -4.69 14.31
N ILE A 33 14.99 -4.56 13.50
CA ILE A 33 15.80 -3.34 13.42
C ILE A 33 14.95 -2.15 12.94
N GLU A 34 14.17 -2.34 11.86
CA GLU A 34 13.28 -1.28 11.33
C GLU A 34 12.19 -0.89 12.34
N THR A 35 11.63 -1.88 13.05
CA THR A 35 10.60 -1.66 14.08
C THR A 35 11.17 -0.91 15.28
N ALA A 36 12.42 -1.19 15.67
CA ALA A 36 13.09 -0.48 16.76
C ALA A 36 13.33 1.00 16.43
N HIS A 37 13.72 1.32 15.18
CA HIS A 37 13.95 2.71 14.75
C HIS A 37 12.66 3.55 14.72
N THR A 38 11.53 2.90 14.46
CA THR A 38 10.19 3.52 14.34
C THR A 38 9.42 3.57 15.65
N GLY A 39 10.07 3.27 16.78
CA GLY A 39 9.45 3.32 18.11
C GLY A 39 8.51 2.16 18.40
N GLY A 40 8.72 0.99 17.78
CA GLY A 40 7.92 -0.22 18.00
C GLY A 40 6.81 -0.45 16.99
N ILE A 41 6.71 0.37 15.94
CA ILE A 41 5.63 0.28 14.93
C ILE A 41 6.16 -0.39 13.66
N ALA A 42 5.58 -1.52 13.27
CA ALA A 42 5.99 -2.22 12.05
C ALA A 42 5.77 -1.38 10.77
N ALA A 43 6.63 -1.58 9.76
CA ALA A 43 6.51 -0.92 8.46
C ALA A 43 5.17 -1.17 7.76
N SER A 44 4.64 -2.40 7.88
CA SER A 44 3.29 -2.79 7.42
C SER A 44 2.20 -1.90 8.01
N THR A 45 2.34 -1.56 9.29
CA THR A 45 1.39 -0.71 10.01
C THR A 45 1.49 0.75 9.56
N LEU A 46 2.71 1.26 9.37
CA LEU A 46 2.93 2.62 8.87
C LEU A 46 2.33 2.86 7.49
N ALA A 47 2.28 1.81 6.64
CA ALA A 47 1.70 1.88 5.30
C ALA A 47 0.22 2.32 5.32
N TRP A 48 -0.54 1.88 6.31
CA TRP A 48 -1.97 2.18 6.44
C TRP A 48 -2.28 3.43 7.26
N ILE A 49 -1.27 4.06 7.86
CA ILE A 49 -1.40 5.29 8.63
C ILE A 49 -1.20 6.51 7.71
N PRO A 50 -1.95 7.62 7.89
CA PRO A 50 -1.74 8.85 7.14
C PRO A 50 -0.32 9.39 7.29
N LYS A 51 0.25 9.94 6.21
CA LYS A 51 1.63 10.45 6.19
C LYS A 51 1.97 11.43 7.31
N HIS A 52 1.00 12.26 7.73
CA HIS A 52 1.20 13.26 8.79
C HIS A 52 1.25 12.65 10.21
N SER A 53 0.74 11.43 10.39
CA SER A 53 0.74 10.72 11.68
C SER A 53 1.91 9.75 11.81
N ARG A 54 2.74 9.58 10.75
CA ARG A 54 3.92 8.71 10.78
C ARG A 54 5.07 9.36 11.56
N PRO A 55 6.03 8.57 12.08
CA PRO A 55 7.26 9.11 12.65
C PRO A 55 7.97 10.06 11.68
N LYS A 56 8.72 11.02 12.21
CA LYS A 56 9.54 11.92 11.38
C LYS A 56 10.56 11.10 10.59
N TYR A 57 10.92 11.59 9.39
CA TYR A 57 11.86 10.91 8.49
C TYR A 57 13.19 10.48 9.14
N GLN A 58 13.69 11.27 10.10
CA GLN A 58 14.91 10.97 10.86
C GLN A 58 14.81 9.68 11.70
N ASN A 59 13.59 9.26 12.04
CA ASN A 59 13.30 8.08 12.85
C ASN A 59 12.77 6.92 11.99
N ILE A 60 13.04 6.94 10.69
CA ILE A 60 12.62 5.88 9.76
C ILE A 60 13.84 5.42 8.99
N CYS A 61 14.04 4.10 8.89
CA CYS A 61 15.11 3.54 8.07
C CYS A 61 14.93 3.94 6.60
N PRO A 62 16.02 4.22 5.85
CA PRO A 62 15.92 4.64 4.45
C PRO A 62 15.14 3.66 3.56
N THR A 63 15.28 2.36 3.82
CA THR A 63 14.53 1.28 3.16
C THR A 63 13.03 1.42 3.39
N THR A 64 12.61 1.52 4.65
CA THR A 64 11.20 1.72 5.03
C THR A 64 10.65 3.02 4.43
N ALA A 65 11.42 4.11 4.44
CA ALA A 65 11.00 5.38 3.87
C ALA A 65 10.77 5.28 2.34
N ALA A 66 11.68 4.63 1.61
CA ALA A 66 11.53 4.40 0.17
C ALA A 66 10.30 3.54 -0.13
N THR A 67 10.08 2.48 0.65
CA THR A 67 8.91 1.60 0.53
C THR A 67 7.61 2.34 0.80
N LEU A 68 7.54 3.17 1.85
CA LEU A 68 6.37 3.98 2.17
C LEU A 68 6.06 5.03 1.10
N LEU A 69 7.08 5.61 0.46
CA LEU A 69 6.88 6.56 -0.66
C LEU A 69 6.23 5.89 -1.87
N ILE A 70 6.65 4.66 -2.19
CA ILE A 70 6.04 3.87 -3.27
C ILE A 70 4.62 3.48 -2.91
N TRP A 71 4.39 3.08 -1.66
CA TRP A 71 3.08 2.77 -1.15
C TRP A 71 2.13 3.98 -1.23
N ASP A 72 2.56 5.16 -0.79
CA ASP A 72 1.76 6.38 -0.85
C ASP A 72 1.37 6.74 -2.30
N ARG A 73 2.29 6.50 -3.25
CA ARG A 73 2.00 6.68 -4.68
C ARG A 73 0.94 5.71 -5.15
N TYR A 74 1.09 4.43 -4.81
CA TYR A 74 0.10 3.40 -5.13
C TYR A 74 -1.28 3.73 -4.55
N VAL A 75 -1.34 4.12 -3.28
CA VAL A 75 -2.61 4.48 -2.61
C VAL A 75 -3.25 5.68 -3.31
N LYS A 76 -2.47 6.70 -3.66
CA LYS A 76 -2.98 7.87 -4.37
C LYS A 76 -3.55 7.52 -5.75
N GLU A 77 -2.88 6.65 -6.50
CA GLU A 77 -3.30 6.24 -7.84
C GLU A 77 -4.53 5.34 -7.84
N HIS A 78 -4.69 4.48 -6.82
CA HIS A 78 -5.75 3.48 -6.80
C HIS A 78 -6.96 3.85 -5.95
N TYR A 79 -6.80 4.63 -4.87
CA TYR A 79 -7.88 4.84 -3.88
C TYR A 79 -8.43 6.27 -3.86
N HIS A 80 -7.80 7.22 -4.57
CA HIS A 80 -8.25 8.61 -4.83
C HIS A 80 -8.68 9.46 -3.59
N THR A 81 -8.64 8.90 -2.37
CA THR A 81 -9.12 9.47 -1.10
C THR A 81 -8.23 9.02 0.06
N THR A 82 -8.37 9.65 1.24
CA THR A 82 -7.75 9.23 2.52
C THR A 82 -8.40 7.93 3.00
N TYR A 83 -8.04 6.84 2.33
CA TYR A 83 -8.59 5.52 2.56
C TYR A 83 -8.02 4.89 3.84
N ILE A 84 -8.90 4.58 4.79
CA ILE A 84 -8.54 3.74 5.95
C ILE A 84 -8.88 2.30 5.57
N SER A 85 -7.84 1.51 5.37
CA SER A 85 -8.02 0.11 4.97
C SER A 85 -8.60 -0.74 6.10
N PRO A 86 -9.52 -1.67 5.81
CA PRO A 86 -9.88 -2.75 6.71
C PRO A 86 -8.68 -3.61 7.15
N ALA A 87 -7.59 -3.63 6.39
CA ALA A 87 -6.35 -4.32 6.74
C ALA A 87 -5.50 -3.55 7.78
N LEU A 88 -5.92 -2.36 8.22
CA LEU A 88 -5.25 -1.61 9.28
C LEU A 88 -5.18 -2.46 10.56
N GLN A 89 -3.96 -2.64 11.06
CA GLN A 89 -3.71 -3.39 12.29
C GLN A 89 -4.20 -2.60 13.50
N ILE A 90 -4.76 -3.28 14.51
CA ILE A 90 -5.28 -2.61 15.71
C ILE A 90 -4.18 -1.92 16.51
N GLN A 91 -2.96 -2.47 16.47
CA GLN A 91 -1.79 -1.83 17.06
C GLN A 91 -1.55 -0.44 16.48
N ALA A 92 -1.90 -0.17 15.22
CA ALA A 92 -1.76 1.14 14.59
C ALA A 92 -2.59 2.24 15.26
N LEU A 93 -3.71 1.85 15.87
CA LEU A 93 -4.73 2.79 16.33
C LEU A 93 -4.24 3.66 17.48
N HIS A 94 -3.24 3.23 18.27
CA HIS A 94 -2.66 4.07 19.32
C HIS A 94 -2.00 5.34 18.78
N VAL A 95 -1.54 5.31 17.51
CA VAL A 95 -0.97 6.48 16.83
C VAL A 95 -2.06 7.44 16.37
N LEU A 96 -3.23 6.90 16.02
CA LEU A 96 -4.34 7.65 15.43
C LEU A 96 -5.33 8.17 16.49
N ILE A 97 -5.44 7.46 17.61
CA ILE A 97 -6.41 7.69 18.68
C ILE A 97 -5.61 7.87 19.98
N PRO A 98 -5.51 9.11 20.51
CA PRO A 98 -4.81 9.37 21.76
C PRO A 98 -5.37 8.52 22.91
N GLY A 99 -4.48 7.84 23.63
CA GLY A 99 -4.85 7.00 24.78
C GLY A 99 -5.57 5.70 24.43
N PHE A 100 -5.52 5.25 23.18
CA PHE A 100 -6.09 3.97 22.78
C PHE A 100 -5.20 2.81 23.23
N ASP A 101 -5.73 1.99 24.14
CA ASP A 101 -5.09 0.76 24.61
C ASP A 101 -5.53 -0.44 23.76
N TYR A 102 -4.65 -0.85 22.83
CA TYR A 102 -4.88 -2.00 21.96
C TYR A 102 -4.58 -3.35 22.62
N SER A 103 -3.96 -3.37 23.81
CA SER A 103 -3.41 -4.59 24.42
C SER A 103 -4.47 -5.66 24.64
N ILE A 104 -5.63 -5.26 25.17
CA ILE A 104 -6.75 -6.16 25.44
C ILE A 104 -7.29 -6.74 24.13
N TRP A 105 -7.43 -5.91 23.10
CA TRP A 105 -7.97 -6.30 21.80
C TRP A 105 -7.04 -7.29 21.08
N TYR A 106 -5.74 -6.98 21.09
CA TYR A 106 -4.71 -7.81 20.48
C TYR A 106 -4.61 -9.18 21.18
N ASN A 107 -4.63 -9.19 22.52
CA ASN A 107 -4.58 -10.43 23.31
C ASN A 107 -5.85 -11.29 23.15
N SER A 108 -7.00 -10.68 22.87
CA SER A 108 -8.24 -11.39 22.50
C SER A 108 -8.24 -11.91 21.06
N GLY A 109 -7.14 -11.76 20.32
CA GLY A 109 -6.99 -12.28 18.95
C GLY A 109 -7.46 -11.33 17.85
N ILE A 110 -7.79 -10.08 18.19
CA ILE A 110 -8.20 -9.07 17.22
C ILE A 110 -6.95 -8.34 16.72
N THR A 111 -6.57 -8.59 15.48
CA THR A 111 -5.34 -8.10 14.87
C THR A 111 -5.58 -6.96 13.89
N CYS A 112 -6.74 -6.89 13.23
CA CYS A 112 -7.05 -5.86 12.23
C CYS A 112 -8.50 -5.38 12.25
N LEU A 113 -8.75 -4.20 11.67
CA LEU A 113 -10.08 -3.56 11.65
C LEU A 113 -11.14 -4.39 10.93
N SER A 114 -10.77 -5.12 9.88
CA SER A 114 -11.68 -5.96 9.10
C SER A 114 -12.40 -7.03 9.92
N GLN A 115 -11.81 -7.47 11.04
CA GLN A 115 -12.42 -8.47 11.93
C GLN A 115 -13.58 -7.91 12.76
N ILE A 116 -13.62 -6.58 12.93
CA ILE A 116 -14.60 -5.87 13.76
C ILE A 116 -15.47 -4.91 12.95
N MET A 117 -15.28 -4.90 11.62
CA MET A 117 -16.06 -4.12 10.68
C MET A 117 -16.85 -5.03 9.75
N SER A 118 -18.10 -4.65 9.48
CA SER A 118 -18.96 -5.30 8.49
C SER A 118 -19.65 -4.24 7.65
N LYS A 119 -19.60 -4.38 6.32
CA LYS A 119 -20.20 -3.45 5.35
C LYS A 119 -19.82 -1.98 5.61
N GLY A 120 -18.53 -1.73 5.87
CA GLY A 120 -18.01 -0.39 6.14
C GLY A 120 -18.44 0.23 7.47
N ARG A 121 -19.05 -0.54 8.38
CA ARG A 121 -19.47 -0.08 9.71
C ARG A 121 -18.83 -0.93 10.80
N LEU A 122 -18.49 -0.28 11.92
CA LEU A 122 -18.04 -0.98 13.12
C LEU A 122 -19.19 -1.80 13.68
N LEU A 123 -18.93 -3.06 14.04
CA LEU A 123 -19.89 -3.93 14.73
C LEU A 123 -20.18 -3.40 16.14
N ASP A 124 -21.35 -3.77 16.67
CA ASP A 124 -21.70 -3.43 18.05
C ASP A 124 -20.80 -4.16 19.04
N TYR A 125 -20.53 -3.51 20.18
CA TYR A 125 -19.66 -4.06 21.20
C TYR A 125 -20.12 -5.44 21.69
N ASP A 126 -21.42 -5.65 21.87
CA ASP A 126 -21.96 -6.94 22.32
C ASP A 126 -21.68 -8.05 21.30
N SER A 127 -21.70 -7.75 20.01
CA SER A 127 -21.33 -8.70 18.96
C SER A 127 -19.84 -9.02 19.03
N ILE A 128 -18.98 -8.01 19.11
CA ILE A 128 -17.52 -8.19 19.16
C ILE A 128 -17.13 -8.94 20.45
N SER A 129 -17.71 -8.57 21.59
CA SER A 129 -17.46 -9.19 22.89
C SER A 129 -17.87 -10.66 22.89
N LYS A 130 -19.01 -11.02 22.30
CA LYS A 130 -19.41 -12.44 22.15
C LYS A 130 -18.46 -13.22 21.24
N THR A 131 -17.94 -12.63 20.18
CA THR A 131 -17.06 -13.33 19.21
C THR A 131 -15.64 -13.50 19.74
N PHE A 132 -15.08 -12.49 20.40
CA PHE A 132 -13.67 -12.45 20.84
C PHE A 132 -13.49 -12.54 22.36
N ASN A 133 -14.58 -12.75 23.11
CA ASN A 133 -14.59 -12.81 24.57
C ASN A 133 -13.94 -11.58 25.23
N LEU A 134 -14.30 -10.37 24.75
CA LEU A 134 -13.73 -9.12 25.27
C LEU A 134 -14.29 -8.80 26.66
N PRO A 135 -13.44 -8.41 27.63
CA PRO A 135 -13.88 -8.00 28.95
C PRO A 135 -14.51 -6.60 28.91
N SER A 136 -15.41 -6.30 29.85
CA SER A 136 -16.13 -5.01 29.94
C SER A 136 -15.19 -3.79 30.02
N LYS A 137 -13.96 -3.96 30.52
CA LYS A 137 -12.93 -2.90 30.53
C LYS A 137 -12.57 -2.39 29.13
N ALA A 138 -12.74 -3.21 28.09
CA ALA A 138 -12.52 -2.84 26.69
C ALA A 138 -13.64 -1.99 26.09
N TYR A 139 -14.76 -1.77 26.81
CA TYR A 139 -15.87 -0.97 26.31
C TYR A 139 -15.47 0.49 26.06
N PHE A 140 -14.63 1.07 26.93
CA PHE A 140 -14.16 2.44 26.74
C PHE A 140 -13.31 2.60 25.47
N THR A 141 -12.39 1.66 25.20
CA THR A 141 -11.59 1.68 23.97
C THR A 141 -12.44 1.41 22.73
N TYR A 142 -13.51 0.62 22.84
CA TYR A 142 -14.53 0.51 21.79
C TYR A 142 -15.20 1.87 21.49
N LEU A 143 -15.59 2.64 22.52
CA LEU A 143 -16.21 3.95 22.32
C LEU A 143 -15.25 4.95 21.64
N GLN A 144 -13.97 4.94 22.02
CA GLN A 144 -12.94 5.74 21.37
C GLN A 144 -12.83 5.39 19.88
N LEU A 145 -12.75 4.10 19.56
CA LEU A 145 -12.71 3.61 18.18
C LEU A 145 -13.98 3.99 17.41
N ARG A 146 -15.17 3.78 18.00
CA ARG A 146 -16.45 4.12 17.37
C ARG A 146 -16.55 5.60 17.03
N SER A 147 -16.13 6.48 17.95
CA SER A 147 -16.07 7.92 17.73
C SER A 147 -15.11 8.27 16.57
N TRP A 148 -13.93 7.65 16.57
CA TRP A 148 -12.93 7.87 15.52
C TRP A 148 -13.40 7.37 14.15
N VAL A 149 -13.98 6.17 14.07
CA VAL A 149 -14.57 5.60 12.84
C VAL A 149 -15.68 6.50 12.33
N LYS A 150 -16.58 6.99 13.20
CA LYS A 150 -17.65 7.91 12.79
C LYS A 150 -17.10 9.20 12.16
N LYS A 151 -16.01 9.74 12.71
CA LYS A 151 -15.38 10.98 12.23
C LYS A 151 -14.64 10.80 10.90
N HIS A 152 -13.98 9.67 10.67
CA HIS A 152 -13.07 9.49 9.52
C HIS A 152 -13.59 8.55 8.42
N ILE A 153 -14.49 7.61 8.75
CA ILE A 153 -15.05 6.60 7.83
C ILE A 153 -16.54 6.87 7.55
N GLY A 154 -17.26 7.50 8.49
CA GLY A 154 -18.71 7.64 8.45
C GLY A 154 -19.28 8.66 7.44
N GLY A 155 -18.44 9.43 6.73
CA GLY A 155 -18.88 10.54 5.86
C GLY A 155 -18.80 10.29 4.35
N ASP A 156 -17.92 9.40 3.88
CA ASP A 156 -17.67 9.22 2.45
C ASP A 156 -18.29 7.91 1.94
N SER A 157 -19.53 8.02 1.48
CA SER A 157 -20.40 6.90 1.06
C SER A 157 -19.91 6.14 -0.18
N ARG A 158 -18.84 6.59 -0.86
CA ARG A 158 -18.41 6.05 -2.16
C ARG A 158 -17.65 4.72 -2.05
N HIS A 159 -17.01 4.43 -0.92
CA HIS A 159 -16.35 3.14 -0.67
C HIS A 159 -17.17 2.19 0.23
N GLN A 160 -18.30 2.65 0.78
CA GLN A 160 -19.25 1.78 1.48
C GLN A 160 -20.04 0.87 0.51
N GLN A 161 -20.08 1.21 -0.79
CA GLN A 161 -20.84 0.46 -1.80
C GLN A 161 -20.08 -0.72 -2.41
N ASP A 162 -18.76 -0.62 -2.60
CA ASP A 162 -17.95 -1.75 -3.06
C ASP A 162 -17.19 -2.36 -1.87
N ASN A 163 -17.85 -3.29 -1.19
CA ASN A 163 -17.33 -4.12 -0.11
C ASN A 163 -16.19 -5.07 -0.56
N ASN A 164 -15.53 -4.77 -1.67
CA ASN A 164 -14.49 -5.58 -2.29
C ASN A 164 -13.13 -5.02 -1.86
N LEU A 165 -12.50 -5.70 -0.90
CA LEU A 165 -11.07 -5.57 -0.63
C LEU A 165 -10.31 -5.50 -1.95
N THR A 166 -9.38 -4.57 -2.10
CA THR A 166 -8.53 -4.55 -3.29
C THR A 166 -7.64 -5.79 -3.31
N GLU A 167 -7.09 -6.12 -4.48
CA GLU A 167 -6.17 -7.25 -4.60
C GLU A 167 -4.98 -7.15 -3.62
N ILE A 168 -4.49 -5.95 -3.33
CA ILE A 168 -3.41 -5.76 -2.35
C ILE A 168 -3.91 -6.00 -0.93
N GLU A 169 -5.11 -5.57 -0.58
CA GLU A 169 -5.67 -5.82 0.75
C GLU A 169 -5.96 -7.29 0.98
N LYS A 170 -6.48 -7.98 -0.04
CA LYS A 170 -6.64 -9.44 -0.04
C LYS A 170 -5.30 -10.13 0.19
N ILE A 171 -4.23 -9.64 -0.45
CA ILE A 171 -2.87 -10.14 -0.21
C ILE A 171 -2.46 -9.86 1.23
N CYS A 172 -2.56 -8.64 1.75
CA CYS A 172 -2.16 -8.32 3.13
C CYS A 172 -2.89 -9.16 4.18
N MET A 173 -4.18 -9.45 3.95
CA MET A 173 -5.02 -10.20 4.88
C MET A 173 -4.90 -11.73 4.74
N ALA A 174 -4.25 -12.21 3.68
CA ALA A 174 -4.08 -13.65 3.49
C ALA A 174 -3.18 -14.26 4.57
N LYS A 175 -3.48 -15.49 5.00
CA LYS A 175 -2.66 -16.20 6.00
C LYS A 175 -1.24 -16.49 5.52
N LYS A 176 -1.03 -16.53 4.20
CA LYS A 176 0.27 -16.80 3.57
C LYS A 176 0.40 -15.91 2.33
N PRO A 177 1.62 -15.48 1.99
CA PRO A 177 1.84 -14.73 0.77
C PRO A 177 1.49 -15.61 -0.45
N PRO A 178 0.92 -15.05 -1.52
CA PRO A 178 0.65 -15.79 -2.74
C PRO A 178 1.95 -16.31 -3.37
N GLN A 179 1.89 -17.49 -3.99
CA GLN A 179 3.00 -18.00 -4.78
C GLN A 179 3.35 -17.00 -5.88
N LYS A 180 4.64 -16.73 -6.07
CA LYS A 180 5.14 -15.74 -7.05
C LYS A 180 4.62 -14.31 -6.80
N LEU A 181 4.54 -13.89 -5.53
CA LEU A 181 4.15 -12.53 -5.10
C LEU A 181 4.82 -11.44 -5.94
N LEU A 182 6.12 -11.53 -6.18
CA LEU A 182 6.86 -10.55 -6.98
C LEU A 182 6.32 -10.43 -8.42
N SER A 183 6.00 -11.56 -9.06
CA SER A 183 5.43 -11.56 -10.42
C SER A 183 4.01 -11.00 -10.44
N LEU A 184 3.24 -11.23 -9.38
CA LEU A 184 1.91 -10.67 -9.22
C LEU A 184 1.98 -9.14 -9.04
N LEU A 185 2.86 -8.66 -8.16
CA LEU A 185 3.07 -7.23 -7.94
C LEU A 185 3.62 -6.52 -9.19
N TYR A 186 4.48 -7.19 -9.94
CA TYR A 186 4.96 -6.68 -11.22
C TYR A 186 3.82 -6.50 -12.23
N LYS A 187 2.83 -7.42 -12.24
CA LYS A 187 1.62 -7.28 -13.06
C LYS A 187 0.70 -6.17 -12.55
N LEU A 188 0.49 -6.07 -11.24
CA LEU A 188 -0.35 -5.03 -10.62
C LEU A 188 0.22 -3.62 -10.81
N SER A 189 1.54 -3.47 -10.72
CA SER A 189 2.27 -2.22 -11.03
C SER A 189 2.21 -1.86 -12.53
N GLY A 190 1.61 -2.74 -13.35
CA GLY A 190 1.51 -2.64 -14.79
C GLY A 190 0.17 -2.08 -15.26
N THR A 191 -0.49 -1.21 -14.50
CA THR A 191 -1.51 -0.34 -15.10
C THR A 191 -0.84 0.43 -16.24
N GLN A 192 -1.36 0.23 -17.46
CA GLN A 192 -0.86 0.91 -18.63
C GLN A 192 -1.11 2.40 -18.43
N VAL A 193 -0.11 3.14 -17.95
CA VAL A 193 -0.08 4.59 -18.08
C VAL A 193 -0.20 4.84 -19.58
N PRO A 194 -1.30 5.46 -20.06
CA PRO A 194 -1.45 5.72 -21.48
C PRO A 194 -0.23 6.55 -21.92
N PRO A 195 0.43 6.21 -23.03
CA PRO A 195 1.68 6.86 -23.40
C PRO A 195 1.61 8.39 -23.38
N LYS A 196 0.49 8.98 -23.81
CA LYS A 196 0.21 10.43 -23.74
C LYS A 196 0.25 11.06 -22.34
N ALA A 197 0.21 10.29 -21.25
CA ALA A 197 0.39 10.82 -19.90
C ALA A 197 1.86 11.07 -19.53
N LEU A 198 2.82 10.58 -20.32
CA LEU A 198 4.25 10.74 -20.09
C LEU A 198 4.73 12.11 -20.58
N LYS A 199 5.46 12.85 -19.73
CA LYS A 199 5.90 14.22 -20.01
C LYS A 199 6.78 14.32 -21.27
N PHE A 200 7.65 13.33 -21.50
CA PHE A 200 8.53 13.31 -22.68
C PHE A 200 7.75 13.09 -23.98
N ILE A 201 6.66 12.31 -23.96
CA ILE A 201 5.80 12.13 -25.15
C ILE A 201 5.14 13.45 -25.54
N LYS A 202 4.65 14.21 -24.56
CA LYS A 202 4.12 15.56 -24.81
C LYS A 202 5.18 16.54 -25.32
N ALA A 203 6.43 16.40 -24.89
CA ALA A 203 7.54 17.20 -25.40
C ALA A 203 7.84 16.85 -26.87
N TRP A 204 7.88 15.56 -27.20
CA TRP A 204 8.06 15.08 -28.57
C TRP A 204 6.92 15.49 -29.51
N GLU A 205 5.66 15.33 -29.09
CA GLU A 205 4.49 15.76 -29.88
C GLU A 205 4.52 17.28 -30.14
N LYS A 206 4.99 18.06 -29.17
CA LYS A 206 5.15 19.52 -29.29
C LYS A 206 6.31 19.90 -30.22
N GLU A 207 7.43 19.20 -30.17
CA GLU A 207 8.59 19.47 -31.04
C GLU A 207 8.34 19.05 -32.49
N LEU A 208 7.64 17.93 -32.68
CA LEU A 208 7.35 17.38 -34.01
C LEU A 208 6.11 18.01 -34.65
N ASP A 209 5.33 18.79 -33.89
CA ASP A 209 4.04 19.37 -34.31
C ASP A 209 3.07 18.30 -34.89
N LEU A 210 3.07 17.13 -34.26
CA LEU A 210 2.30 15.96 -34.70
C LEU A 210 1.52 15.37 -33.53
N ASP A 211 0.21 15.16 -33.72
CA ASP A 211 -0.61 14.38 -32.78
C ASP A 211 -0.48 12.89 -33.08
N ILE A 212 0.38 12.20 -32.34
CA ILE A 212 0.65 10.78 -32.55
C ILE A 212 -0.36 9.95 -31.74
N PRO A 213 -1.10 9.02 -32.38
CA PRO A 213 -2.03 8.14 -31.67
C PRO A 213 -1.35 7.30 -30.59
N ASN A 214 -2.04 7.08 -29.46
CA ASN A 214 -1.56 6.25 -28.34
C ASN A 214 -1.13 4.84 -28.77
N GLU A 215 -1.74 4.28 -29.82
CA GLU A 215 -1.39 2.97 -30.36
C GLU A 215 0.02 2.94 -30.97
N ILE A 216 0.41 4.01 -31.66
CA ILE A 216 1.75 4.14 -32.26
C ILE A 216 2.79 4.29 -31.15
N TRP A 217 2.53 5.15 -30.17
CA TRP A 217 3.40 5.25 -28.99
C TRP A 217 3.53 3.94 -28.23
N SER A 218 2.44 3.19 -28.09
CA SER A 218 2.46 1.87 -27.44
C SER A 218 3.34 0.88 -28.22
N LYS A 219 3.29 0.91 -29.56
CA LYS A 219 4.17 0.08 -30.42
C LYS A 219 5.64 0.50 -30.30
N VAL A 220 5.94 1.80 -30.31
CA VAL A 220 7.32 2.32 -30.14
C VAL A 220 7.88 1.92 -28.77
N LEU A 221 7.11 2.11 -27.70
CA LEU A 221 7.52 1.74 -26.34
C LEU A 221 7.64 0.20 -26.19
N ALA A 222 6.79 -0.59 -26.85
CA ALA A 222 6.90 -2.04 -26.85
C ALA A 222 8.14 -2.52 -27.61
N ALA A 223 8.40 -1.98 -28.79
CA ALA A 223 9.61 -2.27 -29.55
C ALA A 223 10.87 -1.93 -28.75
N HIS A 224 10.87 -0.79 -28.06
CA HIS A 224 11.96 -0.39 -27.17
C HIS A 224 12.18 -1.36 -25.99
N LYS A 225 11.12 -1.94 -25.42
CA LYS A 225 11.23 -2.97 -24.36
C LYS A 225 11.83 -4.30 -24.86
N HIS A 226 11.87 -4.52 -26.16
CA HIS A 226 12.48 -5.71 -26.77
C HIS A 226 13.88 -5.43 -27.34
N LEU A 227 14.32 -4.17 -27.36
CA LEU A 227 15.66 -3.76 -27.74
C LEU A 227 16.67 -4.04 -26.60
N THR A 228 17.16 -5.28 -26.65
CA THR A 228 18.57 -5.70 -26.48
C THR A 228 19.24 -5.78 -25.10
N LEU A 229 20.11 -6.80 -25.02
CA LEU A 229 20.95 -7.27 -23.92
C LEU A 229 22.18 -6.37 -23.64
N ASN A 230 22.31 -5.21 -24.29
CA ASN A 230 23.50 -4.36 -24.21
C ASN A 230 23.21 -3.02 -23.51
N THR A 231 23.83 -2.83 -22.35
CA THR A 231 23.64 -1.70 -21.43
C THR A 231 23.90 -0.33 -22.06
N THR A 232 24.85 -0.22 -23.00
CA THR A 232 25.21 1.07 -23.64
C THR A 232 24.16 1.53 -24.65
N HIS A 233 23.58 0.60 -25.40
CA HIS A 233 22.47 0.89 -26.31
C HIS A 233 21.20 1.28 -25.55
N ILE A 234 20.94 0.64 -24.41
CA ILE A 234 19.84 1.03 -23.50
C ILE A 234 20.05 2.47 -23.03
N GLU A 235 21.26 2.82 -22.56
CA GLU A 235 21.52 4.16 -22.04
C GLU A 235 21.36 5.23 -23.13
N THR A 236 21.89 4.99 -24.33
CA THR A 236 21.80 5.93 -25.46
C THR A 236 20.36 6.12 -25.92
N SER A 237 19.62 5.03 -26.09
CA SER A 237 18.21 5.09 -26.49
C SER A 237 17.31 5.71 -25.42
N ARG A 238 17.61 5.49 -24.13
CA ARG A 238 16.94 6.19 -23.03
C ARG A 238 17.21 7.69 -23.03
N LYS A 239 18.45 8.12 -23.30
CA LYS A 239 18.79 9.55 -23.43
C LYS A 239 18.06 10.21 -24.59
N VAL A 240 17.80 9.48 -25.67
CA VAL A 240 17.02 9.98 -26.81
C VAL A 240 15.53 10.06 -26.46
N LEU A 241 14.97 9.01 -25.85
CA LEU A 241 13.54 8.97 -25.54
C LEU A 241 13.13 9.90 -24.38
N TYR A 242 13.95 9.99 -23.33
CA TYR A 242 13.66 10.75 -22.12
C TYR A 242 14.29 12.16 -22.12
N ARG A 243 14.50 12.75 -23.30
CA ARG A 243 14.93 14.15 -23.42
C ARG A 243 14.06 15.10 -22.58
#